data_AF-A5ZY53-F1
#
_entry.id   AF-A5ZY53-F1
#
_cell.length_a   1.000
_cell.length_b   1.000
_cell.length_c   1.000
_cell.angle_alpha   90.00
_cell.angle_beta   90.00
_cell.angle_gamma   90.00
#
_symmetry.space_group_name_H-M   'P 1'
#
loop_
_entity.id
_entity.type
_entity.pdbx_description
1 polymer ?
#
loop_
_entity_poly.entity_id
_entity_poly.type
_entity_poly.pdbx_seq_one_letter_code
_entity_poly.pdbx_strand_id
1 'polypeptide(L)'
;MTNEKVKRMLDACYQAKRIRELLPPLPQGVMPSYIQYMDTIQKLEKQGIKVKISNISDAMNLPRPGVTRTVKEMEAKGYLHKFASKEDGRVTYIAITEEGKKLSQKYDKDYFWELALSLSDISEEDADCMIRTIEKFYQIMCERRKEYDKR
;
A
#
# COMPACT_ATOMS: atom_id res chain seq x y z
N MET A 1 8.88 25.58 11.87
CA MET A 1 8.48 25.24 10.49
C MET A 1 8.17 26.53 9.75
N THR A 2 8.69 26.75 8.54
CA THR A 2 8.45 27.97 7.74
C THR A 2 7.54 27.68 6.54
N ASN A 3 6.81 28.69 6.03
CA ASN A 3 5.95 28.53 4.85
C ASN A 3 6.70 28.03 3.61
N GLU A 4 7.92 28.53 3.40
CA GLU A 4 8.79 28.06 2.31
C GLU A 4 9.13 26.58 2.46
N LYS A 5 9.45 26.13 3.67
CA LYS A 5 9.75 24.72 3.94
C LYS A 5 8.53 23.83 3.68
N VAL A 6 7.32 24.27 4.05
CA VAL A 6 6.07 23.53 3.78
C VAL A 6 5.83 23.39 2.28
N LYS A 7 6.02 24.45 1.48
CA LYS A 7 5.91 24.38 0.01
C LYS A 7 6.87 23.35 -0.57
N ARG A 8 8.14 23.39 -0.16
CA ARG A 8 9.16 22.43 -0.60
C ARG A 8 8.83 20.98 -0.20
N MET A 9 8.20 20.77 0.96
CA MET A 9 7.71 19.43 1.35
C MET A 9 6.61 18.94 0.40
N LEU A 10 5.68 19.80 -0.01
CA LEU A 10 4.63 19.45 -0.97
C LEU A 10 5.20 19.20 -2.37
N ASP A 11 6.20 19.98 -2.80
CA ASP A 11 6.92 19.76 -4.06
C ASP A 11 7.62 18.39 -4.06
N ALA A 12 8.24 18.00 -2.94
CA ALA A 12 8.82 16.67 -2.77
C ALA A 12 7.75 15.56 -2.86
N CYS A 13 6.55 15.77 -2.29
CA CYS A 13 5.44 14.82 -2.46
C CYS A 13 4.98 14.71 -3.93
N TYR A 14 5.00 15.80 -4.69
CA TYR A 14 4.70 15.77 -6.12
C TYR A 14 5.75 14.97 -6.89
N GLN A 15 7.04 15.15 -6.59
CA GLN A 15 8.12 14.33 -7.16
C GLN A 15 7.98 12.85 -6.76
N ALA A 16 7.71 12.56 -5.49
CA ALA A 16 7.49 11.19 -5.01
C ALA A 16 6.34 10.49 -5.74
N LYS A 17 5.26 11.22 -6.04
CA LYS A 17 4.17 10.68 -6.88
C LYS A 17 4.66 10.31 -8.28
N ARG A 18 5.46 11.17 -8.93
CA ARG A 18 6.03 10.92 -10.27
C ARG A 18 7.04 9.78 -10.28
N ILE A 19 7.84 9.62 -9.23
CA ILE A 19 8.76 8.47 -9.10
C ILE A 19 8.00 7.15 -9.21
N ARG A 20 6.79 7.06 -8.63
CA ARG A 20 5.93 5.87 -8.78
C ARG A 20 5.43 5.62 -10.20
N GLU A 21 5.43 6.63 -11.06
CA GLU A 21 5.05 6.51 -12.47
C GLU A 21 6.23 6.05 -13.35
N LEU A 22 7.47 6.08 -12.81
CA LEU A 22 8.67 5.55 -13.48
C LEU A 22 8.86 4.04 -13.27
N LEU A 23 8.00 3.42 -12.47
CA LEU A 23 8.00 1.98 -12.26
C LEU A 23 7.59 1.26 -13.56
N PRO A 24 8.07 0.03 -13.82
CA PRO A 24 7.72 -0.72 -15.01
C PRO A 24 6.20 -0.86 -15.19
N PRO A 25 5.72 -0.93 -16.45
CA PRO A 25 4.30 -1.10 -16.71
C PRO A 25 3.81 -2.43 -16.14
N LEU A 26 2.68 -2.36 -15.45
CA LEU A 26 2.00 -3.54 -14.93
C LEU A 26 1.17 -4.21 -16.04
N PRO A 27 0.84 -5.51 -15.90
CA PRO A 27 -0.07 -6.17 -16.82
C PRO A 27 -1.37 -5.38 -17.00
N GLN A 28 -1.98 -5.47 -18.18
CA GLN A 28 -3.17 -4.68 -18.51
C GLN A 28 -4.25 -4.83 -17.44
N GLY A 29 -4.70 -3.70 -16.88
CA GLY A 29 -5.71 -3.67 -15.83
C GLY A 29 -5.17 -3.89 -14.41
N VAL A 30 -3.88 -4.11 -14.19
CA VAL A 30 -3.28 -4.14 -12.85
C VAL A 30 -2.90 -2.72 -12.43
N MET A 31 -3.35 -2.31 -11.24
CA MET A 31 -2.99 -1.01 -10.67
C MET A 31 -1.77 -1.14 -9.74
N PRO A 32 -0.89 -0.13 -9.62
CA PRO A 32 0.24 -0.17 -8.69
C PRO A 32 -0.17 -0.37 -7.23
N SER A 33 -1.37 0.07 -6.85
CA SER A 33 -1.94 -0.16 -5.53
C SER A 33 -2.15 -1.65 -5.23
N TYR A 34 -2.37 -2.51 -6.23
CA TYR A 34 -2.62 -3.94 -6.02
C TYR A 34 -1.42 -4.64 -5.39
N ILE A 35 -0.20 -4.27 -5.80
CA ILE A 35 1.04 -4.78 -5.19
C ILE A 35 1.07 -4.44 -3.70
N GLN A 36 0.83 -3.17 -3.36
CA GLN A 36 0.81 -2.71 -1.96
C GLN A 36 -0.25 -3.43 -1.10
N TYR A 37 -1.42 -3.76 -1.67
CA TYR A 37 -2.43 -4.58 -0.98
C TYR A 37 -1.92 -6.00 -0.74
N MET A 38 -1.30 -6.62 -1.73
CA MET A 38 -0.73 -7.98 -1.58
C MET A 38 0.39 -7.99 -0.54
N ASP A 39 1.32 -7.03 -0.57
CA ASP A 39 2.39 -6.91 0.43
C ASP A 39 1.83 -6.76 1.84
N THR A 40 0.80 -5.95 1.99
CA THR A 40 0.12 -5.73 3.28
C THR A 40 -0.53 -7.00 3.77
N ILE A 41 -1.26 -7.71 2.91
CA ILE A 41 -1.92 -8.98 3.26
C ILE A 41 -0.87 -10.02 3.65
N GLN A 42 0.21 -10.19 2.88
CA GLN A 42 1.29 -11.13 3.21
C GLN A 42 1.98 -10.79 4.54
N LYS A 43 2.24 -9.50 4.81
CA LYS A 43 2.84 -9.06 6.08
C LYS A 43 1.95 -9.44 7.27
N LEU A 44 0.64 -9.21 7.15
CA LEU A 44 -0.34 -9.58 8.18
C LEU A 44 -0.45 -11.11 8.34
N GLU A 45 -0.49 -11.86 7.24
CA GLU A 45 -0.53 -13.33 7.26
C GLU A 45 0.73 -13.92 7.94
N LYS A 46 1.92 -13.36 7.67
CA LYS A 46 3.18 -13.75 8.33
C LYS A 46 3.18 -13.49 9.85
N GLN A 47 2.35 -12.56 10.32
CA GLN A 47 2.12 -12.30 11.75
C GLN A 47 1.05 -13.24 12.36
N GLY A 48 0.52 -14.19 11.58
CA GLY A 48 -0.54 -15.10 12.02
C GLY A 48 -1.94 -14.48 12.01
N ILE A 49 -2.12 -13.30 11.41
CA ILE A 49 -3.41 -12.61 11.37
C ILE A 49 -4.24 -13.17 10.21
N LYS A 50 -5.45 -13.66 10.51
CA LYS A 50 -6.46 -13.95 9.48
C LYS A 50 -7.04 -12.63 8.97
N VAL A 51 -6.63 -12.21 7.77
CA VAL A 51 -6.83 -10.85 7.26
C VAL A 51 -8.30 -10.55 6.93
N LYS A 52 -8.79 -9.41 7.42
CA LYS A 52 -10.10 -8.82 7.09
C LYS A 52 -9.93 -7.46 6.40
N ILE A 53 -11.00 -6.93 5.79
CA ILE A 53 -11.01 -5.57 5.23
C ILE A 53 -10.56 -4.52 6.26
N SER A 54 -10.98 -4.65 7.52
CA SER A 54 -10.56 -3.74 8.58
C SER A 54 -9.05 -3.78 8.81
N ASN A 55 -8.42 -4.97 8.80
CA ASN A 55 -6.97 -5.06 9.00
C ASN A 55 -6.20 -4.38 7.87
N ILE A 56 -6.65 -4.53 6.63
CA ILE A 56 -6.04 -3.84 5.47
C ILE A 56 -6.24 -2.31 5.60
N SER A 57 -7.45 -1.89 5.96
CA SER A 57 -7.78 -0.48 6.18
C SER A 57 -6.91 0.16 7.25
N ASP A 58 -6.72 -0.52 8.37
CA ASP A 58 -5.92 -0.06 9.49
C ASP A 58 -4.42 -0.03 9.12
N ALA A 59 -3.91 -1.11 8.50
CA ALA A 59 -2.50 -1.22 8.11
C ALA A 59 -2.08 -0.23 7.02
N MET A 60 -2.97 0.06 6.06
CA MET A 60 -2.70 1.00 4.98
C MET A 60 -3.15 2.43 5.28
N ASN A 61 -3.79 2.67 6.43
CA ASN A 61 -4.47 3.92 6.77
C ASN A 61 -5.36 4.45 5.63
N LEU A 62 -6.16 3.55 5.05
CA LEU A 62 -7.08 3.84 3.95
C LEU A 62 -8.53 3.70 4.42
N PRO A 63 -9.48 4.53 3.94
CA PRO A 63 -10.90 4.38 4.29
C PRO A 63 -11.46 3.02 3.85
N ARG A 64 -12.24 2.39 4.74
CA ARG A 64 -12.88 1.08 4.49
C ARG A 64 -13.69 1.00 3.18
N PRO A 65 -14.45 2.04 2.76
CA PRO A 65 -15.13 1.99 1.46
C PRO A 65 -14.17 1.86 0.28
N GLY A 66 -13.04 2.57 0.31
CA GLY A 66 -12.00 2.48 -0.70
C GLY A 66 -11.34 1.09 -0.72
N VAL A 67 -11.01 0.56 0.46
CA VAL A 67 -10.45 -0.79 0.59
C VAL A 67 -11.41 -1.85 0.06
N THR A 68 -12.69 -1.75 0.41
CA THR A 68 -13.72 -2.69 -0.04
C THR A 68 -13.83 -2.72 -1.56
N ARG A 69 -13.82 -1.54 -2.20
CA ARG A 69 -13.84 -1.42 -3.66
C ARG A 69 -12.61 -2.07 -4.29
N THR A 70 -11.42 -1.72 -3.85
CA THR A 70 -10.16 -2.28 -4.39
C THR A 70 -10.10 -3.79 -4.23
N VAL A 71 -10.45 -4.31 -3.05
CA VAL A 71 -10.46 -5.77 -2.82
C VAL A 71 -11.45 -6.47 -3.74
N LYS A 72 -12.65 -5.90 -3.97
CA LYS A 72 -13.63 -6.46 -4.91
C LYS A 72 -13.08 -6.50 -6.35
N GLU A 73 -12.40 -5.44 -6.78
CA GLU A 73 -11.77 -5.38 -8.11
C GLU A 73 -10.63 -6.40 -8.25
N MET A 74 -9.79 -6.55 -7.22
CA MET A 74 -8.70 -7.53 -7.20
C MET A 74 -9.21 -8.97 -7.17
N GLU A 75 -10.29 -9.23 -6.43
CA GLU A 75 -10.96 -10.53 -6.40
C GLU A 75 -11.58 -10.88 -7.76
N ALA A 76 -12.25 -9.94 -8.42
CA ALA A 76 -12.80 -10.15 -9.76
C ALA A 76 -11.71 -10.46 -10.82
N LYS A 77 -10.48 -9.97 -10.59
CA LYS A 77 -9.30 -10.26 -11.43
C LYS A 77 -8.54 -11.52 -10.99
N GLY A 78 -9.02 -12.22 -9.96
CA GLY A 78 -8.46 -13.47 -9.49
C GLY A 78 -7.19 -13.34 -8.65
N TYR A 79 -6.82 -12.14 -8.17
CA TYR A 79 -5.64 -11.93 -7.32
C TYR A 79 -5.89 -12.20 -5.84
N LEU A 80 -7.12 -11.98 -5.40
CA LEU A 80 -7.56 -12.23 -4.03
C LEU A 80 -8.74 -13.19 -4.03
N HIS A 81 -8.93 -13.87 -2.91
CA HIS A 81 -10.11 -14.70 -2.65
C HIS A 81 -10.71 -14.34 -1.29
N LYS A 82 -12.03 -14.09 -1.27
CA LYS A 82 -12.80 -13.99 -0.02
C LYS A 82 -13.42 -15.31 0.36
N PHE A 83 -13.31 -15.64 1.64
CA PHE A 83 -13.96 -16.82 2.20
C PHE A 83 -14.57 -16.52 3.57
N ALA A 84 -15.70 -17.14 3.86
CA ALA A 84 -16.37 -16.99 5.15
C ALA A 84 -15.60 -17.74 6.25
N SER A 85 -15.62 -17.22 7.48
CA SER A 85 -15.12 -17.95 8.64
C SER A 85 -15.97 -19.20 8.87
N LYS A 86 -15.32 -20.31 9.20
CA LYS A 86 -15.99 -21.53 9.63
C LYS A 86 -16.65 -21.38 11.01
N GLU A 87 -16.15 -20.44 11.81
CA GLU A 87 -16.61 -20.17 13.18
C GLU A 87 -17.80 -19.19 13.19
N ASP A 88 -17.80 -18.22 12.28
CA ASP A 88 -18.87 -17.23 12.11
C ASP A 88 -19.00 -16.84 10.64
N GLY A 89 -20.05 -17.33 9.97
CA GLY A 89 -20.29 -17.06 8.54
C GLY A 89 -20.49 -15.58 8.20
N ARG A 90 -20.68 -14.69 9.19
CA ARG A 90 -20.73 -13.23 8.99
C ARG A 90 -19.34 -12.61 8.84
N VAL A 91 -18.29 -13.31 9.28
CA VAL A 91 -16.91 -12.86 9.12
C VAL A 91 -16.37 -13.33 7.78
N THR A 92 -15.85 -12.39 7.00
CA THR A 92 -15.16 -12.68 5.73
C THR A 92 -13.67 -12.42 5.88
N TYR A 93 -12.87 -13.41 5.49
CA TYR A 93 -11.42 -13.31 5.39
C TYR A 93 -10.98 -13.10 3.94
N ILE A 94 -9.78 -12.57 3.77
CA ILE A 94 -9.13 -12.30 2.49
C ILE A 94 -7.81 -13.07 2.49
N ALA A 95 -7.55 -13.80 1.42
CA ALA A 95 -6.24 -14.40 1.14
C ALA A 95 -5.81 -14.09 -0.29
N ILE A 96 -4.51 -14.14 -0.54
CA ILE A 96 -3.93 -14.00 -1.87
C ILE A 96 -4.02 -15.33 -2.60
N THR A 97 -4.48 -15.31 -3.85
CA THR A 97 -4.51 -16.51 -4.72
C THR A 97 -3.11 -16.84 -5.23
N GLU A 98 -2.99 -17.96 -5.94
CA GLU A 98 -1.72 -18.30 -6.60
C GLU A 98 -1.35 -17.27 -7.68
N GLU A 99 -2.32 -16.75 -8.45
CA GLU A 99 -2.08 -15.70 -9.43
C GLU A 99 -1.67 -14.37 -8.78
N GLY A 100 -2.25 -14.03 -7.62
CA GLY A 100 -1.80 -12.88 -6.83
C GLY A 100 -0.37 -13.05 -6.33
N LYS A 101 0.01 -14.25 -5.87
CA LYS A 101 1.38 -14.55 -5.44
C LYS A 101 2.37 -14.45 -6.59
N LYS A 102 2.04 -14.97 -7.78
CA LYS A 102 2.88 -14.82 -8.98
C LYS A 102 3.09 -13.35 -9.35
N LEU A 103 2.03 -12.54 -9.29
CA LEU A 103 2.11 -11.11 -9.54
C LEU A 103 3.01 -10.39 -8.51
N SER A 104 2.84 -10.70 -7.21
CA SER A 104 3.70 -10.20 -6.13
C SER A 104 5.16 -10.60 -6.36
N GLN A 105 5.43 -11.89 -6.60
CA GLN A 105 6.80 -12.39 -6.77
C GLN A 105 7.53 -11.78 -7.95
N LYS A 106 6.86 -11.59 -9.09
CA LYS A 106 7.46 -10.91 -10.25
C LYS A 106 7.91 -9.49 -9.92
N TYR A 107 7.20 -8.81 -9.02
CA TYR A 107 7.53 -7.46 -8.60
C TYR A 107 8.55 -7.43 -7.45
N ASP A 108 8.42 -8.34 -6.49
CA ASP A 108 9.28 -8.44 -5.31
C ASP A 108 10.68 -8.96 -5.62
N LYS A 109 10.79 -10.05 -6.39
CA LYS A 109 12.08 -10.69 -6.64
C LYS A 109 12.86 -10.06 -7.77
N ASP A 110 12.19 -9.72 -8.87
CA ASP A 110 12.90 -9.30 -10.07
C ASP A 110 13.09 -7.78 -10.08
N TYR A 111 12.02 -7.03 -9.77
CA TYR A 111 12.05 -5.58 -9.89
C TYR A 111 12.69 -4.87 -8.69
N PHE A 112 12.22 -5.13 -7.46
CA PHE A 112 12.76 -4.43 -6.30
C PHE A 112 14.24 -4.77 -6.03
N TRP A 113 14.67 -5.99 -6.36
CA TRP A 113 16.07 -6.38 -6.28
C TRP A 113 16.95 -5.55 -7.22
N GLU A 114 16.57 -5.45 -8.50
CA GLU A 114 17.32 -4.66 -9.49
C GLU A 114 17.28 -3.16 -9.16
N LEU A 115 16.13 -2.68 -8.68
CA LEU A 115 15.99 -1.30 -8.23
C LEU A 115 16.88 -1.01 -7.02
N ALA A 116 16.99 -1.92 -6.05
CA ALA A 116 17.85 -1.76 -4.89
C ALA A 116 19.32 -1.57 -5.28
N LEU A 117 19.81 -2.29 -6.29
CA LEU A 117 21.16 -2.10 -6.83
C LEU A 117 21.36 -0.67 -7.40
N SER A 118 20.33 -0.15 -8.06
CA SER A 118 20.34 1.20 -8.66
C SER A 118 20.17 2.32 -7.63
N LEU A 119 19.70 2.01 -6.42
CA LEU A 119 19.50 2.96 -5.33
C LEU A 119 20.67 2.96 -4.34
N SER A 120 21.81 2.36 -4.68
CA SER A 120 22.99 2.22 -3.82
C SER A 120 23.61 3.55 -3.35
N ASP A 121 23.31 4.66 -4.03
CA ASP A 121 23.72 6.01 -3.60
C ASP A 121 22.87 6.59 -2.46
N ILE A 122 21.76 5.94 -2.09
CA ILE A 122 20.91 6.33 -0.96
C ILE A 122 21.27 5.42 0.23
N SER A 123 21.74 6.01 1.33
CA SER A 123 22.02 5.21 2.53
C SER A 123 20.73 4.72 3.20
N GLU A 124 20.83 3.63 3.95
CA GLU A 124 19.71 3.09 4.73
C GLU A 124 19.16 4.14 5.72
N GLU A 125 20.03 4.97 6.31
CA GLU A 125 19.62 6.03 7.23
C GLU A 125 18.79 7.12 6.54
N ASP A 126 19.17 7.50 5.32
CA ASP A 126 18.43 8.48 4.52
C ASP A 126 17.09 7.90 4.04
N ALA A 127 17.07 6.62 3.65
CA ALA A 127 15.85 5.90 3.30
C ALA A 127 14.88 5.82 4.49
N ASP A 128 15.36 5.41 5.66
CA ASP A 128 14.59 5.35 6.90
C ASP A 128 14.08 6.74 7.33
N CYS A 129 14.92 7.78 7.16
CA CYS A 129 14.53 9.15 7.43
C CYS A 129 13.40 9.61 6.51
N MET A 130 13.50 9.30 5.21
CA MET A 130 12.48 9.60 4.20
C MET A 130 11.16 8.91 4.54
N ILE A 131 11.19 7.59 4.79
CA ILE A 131 10.00 6.79 5.14
C ILE A 131 9.31 7.39 6.36
N ARG A 132 10.04 7.53 7.49
CA ARG A 132 9.50 8.06 8.75
C ARG A 132 8.91 9.47 8.58
N THR A 133 9.58 10.33 7.82
CA THR A 133 9.13 11.72 7.63
C THR A 133 7.87 11.78 6.76
N ILE A 134 7.80 11.01 5.68
CA ILE A 134 6.62 10.93 4.81
C ILE A 134 5.43 10.34 5.56
N GLU A 135 5.63 9.26 6.32
CA GLU A 135 4.58 8.64 7.14
C GLU A 135 4.01 9.64 8.16
N LYS A 136 4.88 10.31 8.91
CA LYS A 136 4.47 11.34 9.87
C LYS A 136 3.71 12.47 9.18
N PHE A 137 4.18 12.93 8.02
CA PHE A 137 3.52 14.00 7.29
C PHE A 137 2.14 13.55 6.77
N TYR A 138 2.03 12.33 6.25
CA TYR A 138 0.76 11.75 5.82
C TYR A 138 -0.26 11.66 6.96
N GLN A 139 0.15 11.18 8.14
CA GLN A 139 -0.73 11.11 9.31
C GLN A 139 -1.29 12.48 9.72
N ILE A 140 -0.42 13.50 9.79
CA ILE A 140 -0.84 14.88 10.10
C ILE A 140 -1.88 15.37 9.07
N MET A 141 -1.65 15.11 7.78
CA MET A 141 -2.59 15.52 6.72
C MET A 141 -3.92 14.78 6.80
N CYS A 142 -3.92 13.49 7.13
CA CYS A 142 -5.13 12.70 7.36
C CYS A 142 -5.95 13.21 8.55
N GLU A 143 -5.30 13.53 9.67
CA GLU A 143 -5.95 14.10 10.86
C GLU A 143 -6.58 15.45 10.54
N ARG A 144 -5.82 16.35 9.89
CA ARG A 144 -6.34 17.65 9.46
C ARG A 144 -7.55 17.52 8.56
N ARG A 145 -7.57 16.57 7.61
CA ARG A 145 -8.73 16.34 6.73
C ARG A 145 -9.98 15.95 7.51
N LYS A 146 -9.86 15.06 8.50
CA LYS A 146 -10.98 14.66 9.38
C LYS A 146 -11.56 15.85 10.16
N GLU A 147 -10.75 16.84 10.51
CA GLU A 147 -11.23 18.06 11.18
C GLU A 147 -11.99 18.99 10.24
N TYR A 148 -11.56 19.10 8.97
CA TYR A 148 -12.28 19.86 7.95
C TYR A 148 -13.62 19.22 7.59
N ASP A 149 -13.67 17.90 7.42
CA ASP A 149 -14.90 17.18 7.02
C ASP A 149 -15.97 17.16 8.14
N LYS A 150 -15.63 17.59 9.36
CA LYS A 150 -16.55 17.72 10.51
C LYS A 150 -17.17 19.11 10.64
N ARG A 151 -16.70 20.10 9.88
CA ARG A 151 -17.21 21.48 9.86
C ARG A 151 -18.17 21.67 8.69
#